data_AF-A0AAE8HXT5-F1
#
_entry.id   AF-A0AAE8HXT5-F1
#
_cell.length_a   1.000
_cell.length_b   1.000
_cell.length_c   1.000
_cell.angle_alpha   90.00
_cell.angle_beta   90.00
_cell.angle_gamma   90.00
#
_symmetry.space_group_name_H-M   'P 1'
#
loop_
_entity.id
_entity.type
_entity.pdbx_description
1 polymer ?
#
loop_
_entity_poly.entity_id
_entity_poly.type
_entity_poly.pdbx_seq_one_letter_code
_entity_poly.pdbx_strand_id
1 'polypeptide(L)'
;MTSTERPADELVPGLILTQLFRAEADFLSAVTVTLATWGRRPEGEVRLRLSREPHDLKPRLRSWTSVFGSRQRSYYHALKNQHREPLVDLTLAADEIADNMSVTLHLPKPVVRSGDLLNLTIEAVGSRPGAATTAWLSSGAERIGGHVALYCRQFDQLEYGLRASATYIPLMADTPVPTHLMWSPVTQCNLNCVHCISRDTRKTVQRLPETIRDQIRSWATAGHLKELACDYSGDILWADARHGGELDFLIGLDVPFVIDTNGTHLTPEASERLSRSKLDHLSISLDAATDETFRRVRKGAPPLADVIENVRSTVEARGRVGGTHRIAISYVLMRSNIDEFPDFLRLAQSVGVEIVYVRHLMAFTPEMETESLWHERERFNAVRSDWIALAKDLGINHFFLPEPFGAEEVGERRHCSIPWRGAGVLGNGDVLACCVPGLKMGNLHENTMEEIWNGPRYQELRWSVNSPNPPPSCRTCPFVRDINDPDSYLIHGAKARLAA
;
A
#
# COMPACT_ATOMS: atom_id res chain seq x y z
N MET A 1 9.30 4.15 -39.57
CA MET A 1 9.31 2.80 -38.96
C MET A 1 7.89 2.51 -38.55
N THR A 2 7.25 1.58 -39.25
CA THR A 2 5.85 1.19 -39.13
C THR A 2 5.53 0.68 -37.73
N SER A 3 4.44 1.15 -37.13
CA SER A 3 3.88 0.60 -35.90
C SER A 3 3.55 -0.88 -36.13
N THR A 4 4.04 -1.76 -35.27
CA THR A 4 3.66 -3.17 -35.24
C THR A 4 2.43 -3.38 -34.36
N GLU A 5 1.39 -2.56 -34.54
CA GLU A 5 0.04 -2.92 -34.12
C GLU A 5 -0.47 -3.93 -35.15
N ARG A 6 -0.20 -5.22 -34.93
CA ARG A 6 -0.98 -6.26 -35.60
C ARG A 6 -2.29 -6.44 -34.83
N PRO A 7 -3.43 -6.62 -35.51
CA PRO A 7 -4.69 -6.96 -34.87
C PRO A 7 -4.54 -8.21 -34.01
N ALA A 8 -5.18 -8.25 -32.84
CA ALA A 8 -5.19 -9.36 -31.88
C ALA A 8 -5.83 -10.67 -32.43
N ASP A 9 -6.05 -10.74 -33.74
CA ASP A 9 -6.86 -11.73 -34.43
C ASP A 9 -5.97 -12.81 -35.10
N GLU A 10 -4.64 -12.63 -35.11
CA GLU A 10 -3.67 -13.56 -35.72
C GLU A 10 -3.03 -14.56 -34.72
N LEU A 11 -3.38 -14.54 -33.43
CA LEU A 11 -2.76 -15.41 -32.43
C LEU A 11 -3.48 -16.78 -32.35
N VAL A 12 -2.75 -17.83 -32.75
CA VAL A 12 -3.19 -19.26 -32.83
C VAL A 12 -3.09 -19.94 -31.44
N PRO A 13 -3.89 -20.98 -31.13
CA PRO A 13 -3.87 -21.73 -29.86
C PRO A 13 -2.47 -22.12 -29.39
N GLY A 14 -2.25 -22.06 -28.08
CA GLY A 14 -1.00 -22.50 -27.45
C GLY A 14 0.12 -21.46 -27.48
N LEU A 15 -0.21 -20.17 -27.31
CA LEU A 15 0.78 -19.11 -27.11
C LEU A 15 1.60 -19.44 -25.84
N ILE A 16 2.91 -19.63 -26.03
CA ILE A 16 3.87 -19.76 -24.93
C ILE A 16 4.87 -18.63 -25.07
N LEU A 17 4.89 -17.75 -24.07
CA LEU A 17 5.89 -16.72 -23.89
C LEU A 17 6.88 -17.19 -22.83
N THR A 18 8.17 -17.07 -23.12
CA THR A 18 9.24 -17.42 -22.20
C THR A 18 10.18 -16.23 -22.07
N GLN A 19 10.33 -15.73 -20.85
CA GLN A 19 11.23 -14.63 -20.51
C GLN A 19 12.37 -15.13 -19.62
N LEU A 20 13.59 -14.81 -20.02
CA LEU A 20 14.81 -15.10 -19.30
C LEU A 20 15.35 -13.82 -18.68
N PHE A 21 15.69 -13.86 -17.39
CA PHE A 21 16.28 -12.73 -16.67
C PHE A 21 17.17 -13.23 -15.54
N ARG A 22 18.18 -12.44 -15.17
CA ARG A 22 19.03 -12.72 -14.00
C ARG A 22 18.46 -12.02 -12.78
N ALA A 23 18.48 -12.69 -11.64
CA ALA A 23 18.25 -12.00 -10.38
C ALA A 23 19.36 -10.97 -10.14
N GLU A 24 19.01 -9.70 -9.93
CA GLU A 24 19.99 -8.64 -9.70
C GLU A 24 20.38 -8.51 -8.22
N ALA A 25 19.47 -8.87 -7.31
CA ALA A 25 19.71 -8.88 -5.87
C ALA A 25 19.80 -10.31 -5.30
N ASP A 26 20.40 -10.42 -4.11
CA ASP A 26 20.55 -11.69 -3.38
C ASP A 26 19.22 -12.31 -2.93
N PHE A 27 18.12 -11.55 -3.02
CA PHE A 27 16.80 -11.98 -2.61
C PHE A 27 15.73 -11.48 -3.61
N LEU A 28 15.21 -12.38 -4.44
CA LEU A 28 14.01 -12.15 -5.24
C LEU A 28 12.78 -12.71 -4.52
N SER A 29 11.84 -11.84 -4.16
CA SER A 29 10.66 -12.22 -3.36
C SER A 29 9.40 -12.41 -4.21
N ALA A 30 9.29 -11.67 -5.31
CA ALA A 30 8.14 -11.73 -6.18
C ALA A 30 8.47 -11.29 -7.61
N VAL A 31 7.73 -11.82 -8.58
CA VAL A 31 7.71 -11.38 -9.98
C VAL A 31 6.27 -11.06 -10.35
N THR A 32 5.98 -9.81 -10.68
CA THR A 32 4.65 -9.36 -11.10
C THR A 32 4.59 -9.26 -12.62
N VAL A 33 3.51 -9.79 -13.21
CA VAL A 33 3.24 -9.81 -14.65
C VAL A 33 1.86 -9.21 -14.91
N THR A 34 1.74 -8.36 -15.93
CA THR A 34 0.42 -7.85 -16.36
C THR A 34 -0.16 -8.72 -17.49
N LEU A 35 -1.36 -9.23 -17.28
CA LEU A 35 -2.18 -9.92 -18.28
C LEU A 35 -3.15 -8.92 -18.93
N ALA A 36 -3.28 -8.94 -20.24
CA ALA A 36 -4.23 -8.09 -20.96
C ALA A 36 -5.17 -8.94 -21.82
N THR A 37 -6.45 -8.61 -21.79
CA THR A 37 -7.49 -9.27 -22.58
C THR A 37 -8.11 -8.32 -23.60
N TRP A 38 -7.79 -7.02 -23.57
CA TRP A 38 -8.25 -5.99 -24.52
C TRP A 38 -9.78 -5.88 -24.58
N GLY A 39 -10.40 -5.86 -23.41
CA GLY A 39 -11.85 -5.87 -23.26
C GLY A 39 -12.55 -7.17 -23.71
N ARG A 40 -11.80 -8.23 -24.05
CA ARG A 40 -12.36 -9.54 -24.41
C ARG A 40 -12.46 -10.43 -23.17
N ARG A 41 -13.44 -11.35 -23.16
CA ARG A 41 -13.45 -12.45 -22.19
C ARG A 41 -12.50 -13.54 -22.70
N PRO A 42 -11.48 -13.93 -21.93
CA PRO A 42 -10.58 -15.00 -22.34
C PRO A 42 -11.28 -16.36 -22.32
N GLU A 43 -10.83 -17.28 -23.18
CA GLU A 43 -11.24 -18.68 -23.17
C GLU A 43 -10.05 -19.56 -22.79
N GLY A 44 -10.25 -20.57 -21.93
CA GLY A 44 -9.19 -21.47 -21.46
C GLY A 44 -8.47 -20.98 -20.21
N GLU A 45 -7.28 -21.51 -19.95
CA GLU A 45 -6.47 -21.20 -18.76
C GLU A 45 -5.19 -20.45 -19.14
N VAL A 46 -4.65 -19.66 -18.22
CA VAL A 46 -3.30 -19.09 -18.32
C VAL A 46 -2.43 -19.70 -17.24
N ARG A 47 -1.36 -20.39 -17.65
CA ARG A 47 -0.38 -20.97 -16.75
C ARG A 47 0.89 -20.14 -16.72
N LEU A 48 1.27 -19.69 -15.52
CA LEU A 48 2.46 -18.93 -15.19
C LEU A 48 3.44 -19.83 -14.43
N ARG A 49 4.63 -20.05 -14.98
CA ARG A 49 5.69 -20.86 -14.37
C ARG A 49 6.98 -20.08 -14.25
N LEU A 50 7.50 -19.97 -13.04
CA LEU A 50 8.83 -19.44 -12.78
C LEU A 50 9.75 -20.60 -12.42
N SER A 51 10.84 -20.77 -13.15
CA SER A 51 11.85 -21.82 -12.93
C SER A 51 13.25 -21.22 -12.87
N ARG A 52 14.17 -21.93 -12.20
CA ARG A 52 15.60 -21.64 -12.31
C ARG A 52 16.21 -22.40 -13.48
N GLU A 53 17.06 -21.73 -14.25
CA GLU A 53 17.93 -22.37 -15.21
C GLU A 53 19.21 -22.85 -14.48
N PRO A 54 19.52 -24.16 -14.52
CA PRO A 54 20.64 -24.73 -13.74
C PRO A 54 22.01 -24.26 -14.24
N HIS A 55 22.09 -23.77 -15.49
CA HIS A 55 23.30 -23.27 -16.11
C HIS A 55 22.97 -22.11 -17.05
N ASP A 56 23.98 -21.29 -17.34
CA ASP A 56 23.87 -20.28 -18.38
C ASP A 56 23.51 -20.91 -19.73
N LEU A 57 22.42 -20.43 -20.32
CA LEU A 57 21.99 -20.87 -21.62
C LEU A 57 22.97 -20.36 -22.68
N LYS A 58 23.59 -21.27 -23.42
CA LYS A 58 24.39 -20.93 -24.60
C LYS A 58 23.46 -20.94 -25.82
N PRO A 59 23.25 -19.81 -26.51
CA PRO A 59 22.41 -19.80 -27.70
C PRO A 59 23.03 -20.70 -28.77
N ARG A 60 22.23 -21.55 -29.40
CA ARG A 60 22.71 -22.40 -30.50
C ARG A 60 22.75 -21.55 -31.77
N LEU A 61 23.93 -21.43 -32.37
CA LEU A 61 24.11 -20.86 -33.70
C LEU A 61 23.42 -21.78 -34.71
N ARG A 62 22.25 -21.38 -35.21
CA ARG A 62 21.76 -21.86 -36.50
C ARG A 62 22.15 -20.81 -37.52
N SER A 63 23.05 -21.17 -38.43
CA SER A 63 23.32 -20.34 -39.61
C SER A 63 22.11 -20.44 -40.54
N TRP A 64 21.21 -19.46 -40.47
CA TRP A 64 20.38 -19.10 -41.60
C TRP A 64 20.59 -17.62 -41.87
N THR A 65 21.00 -17.32 -43.09
CA THR A 65 21.03 -15.96 -43.60
C THR A 65 19.58 -15.53 -43.75
N SER A 66 19.18 -14.45 -43.07
CA SER A 66 17.94 -13.76 -43.48
C SER A 66 18.07 -13.36 -44.95
N VAL A 67 16.95 -13.08 -45.62
CA VAL A 67 16.95 -12.55 -47.00
C VAL A 67 17.82 -11.28 -47.13
N PHE A 68 18.18 -10.64 -46.00
CA PHE A 68 19.02 -9.45 -45.87
C PHE A 68 20.42 -9.71 -45.25
N GLY A 69 20.87 -10.96 -45.13
CA GLY A 69 22.27 -11.30 -44.84
C GLY A 69 22.70 -11.36 -43.37
N SER A 70 21.81 -11.18 -42.39
CA SER A 70 22.17 -11.21 -40.96
C SER A 70 22.20 -12.63 -40.39
N ARG A 71 23.28 -13.03 -39.69
CA ARG A 71 23.34 -14.27 -38.90
C ARG A 71 22.62 -14.06 -37.55
N GLN A 72 21.61 -14.89 -37.26
CA GLN A 72 20.83 -14.83 -36.02
C GLN A 72 21.29 -15.90 -35.01
N ARG A 73 21.19 -15.63 -33.69
CA ARG A 73 21.48 -16.57 -32.60
C ARG A 73 20.19 -16.80 -31.80
N SER A 74 19.79 -18.06 -31.55
CA SER A 74 18.52 -18.37 -30.86
C SER A 74 18.71 -19.23 -29.61
N TYR A 75 18.07 -18.82 -28.51
CA TYR A 75 18.01 -19.55 -27.23
C TYR A 75 16.94 -20.67 -27.24
N TYR A 76 16.00 -20.64 -28.17
CA TYR A 76 14.84 -21.55 -28.22
C TYR A 76 15.19 -23.03 -28.16
N HIS A 77 16.19 -23.44 -28.93
CA HIS A 77 16.60 -24.84 -29.01
C HIS A 77 17.28 -25.34 -27.72
N ALA A 78 17.88 -24.45 -26.93
CA ALA A 78 18.41 -24.80 -25.62
C ALA A 78 17.27 -25.04 -24.62
N LEU A 79 16.19 -24.26 -24.73
CA LEU A 79 15.06 -24.32 -23.81
C LEU A 79 14.20 -25.59 -23.95
N LYS A 80 14.03 -26.10 -25.19
CA LYS A 80 13.18 -27.27 -25.53
C LYS A 80 13.59 -28.61 -24.91
N ASN A 81 14.84 -28.75 -24.49
CA ASN A 81 15.42 -30.05 -24.11
C ASN A 81 15.64 -30.22 -22.59
N GLN A 82 15.01 -29.38 -21.76
CA GLN A 82 15.25 -29.37 -20.32
C GLN A 82 13.93 -29.48 -19.56
N HIS A 83 13.81 -30.55 -18.76
CA HIS A 83 12.84 -30.60 -17.68
C HIS A 83 13.30 -29.68 -16.55
N ARG A 84 12.40 -28.82 -16.06
CA ARG A 84 12.68 -27.86 -14.98
C ARG A 84 11.65 -28.03 -13.89
N GLU A 85 12.10 -28.09 -12.65
CA GLU A 85 11.21 -27.95 -11.50
C GLU A 85 10.83 -26.47 -11.34
N PRO A 86 9.54 -26.13 -11.27
CA PRO A 86 9.12 -24.75 -11.06
C PRO A 86 9.38 -24.30 -9.62
N LEU A 87 9.95 -23.10 -9.47
CA LEU A 87 9.97 -22.36 -8.21
C LEU A 87 8.55 -21.90 -7.84
N VAL A 88 7.76 -21.53 -8.85
CA VAL A 88 6.34 -21.16 -8.75
C VAL A 88 5.61 -21.69 -9.98
N ASP A 89 4.44 -22.28 -9.78
CA ASP A 89 3.56 -22.79 -10.83
C ASP A 89 2.12 -22.39 -10.50
N LEU A 90 1.59 -21.41 -11.22
CA LEU A 90 0.27 -20.83 -11.01
C LEU A 90 -0.56 -21.02 -12.29
N THR A 91 -1.80 -21.48 -12.15
CA THR A 91 -2.74 -21.58 -13.27
C THR A 91 -3.97 -20.75 -12.93
N LEU A 92 -4.38 -19.89 -13.86
CA LEU A 92 -5.55 -19.02 -13.77
C LEU A 92 -6.59 -19.50 -14.77
N ALA A 93 -7.81 -19.73 -14.30
CA ALA A 93 -8.98 -20.00 -15.13
C ALA A 93 -9.44 -18.72 -15.85
N ALA A 94 -10.21 -18.88 -16.94
CA ALA A 94 -10.70 -17.77 -17.76
C ALA A 94 -11.48 -16.71 -16.96
N ASP A 95 -12.26 -17.13 -15.98
CA ASP A 95 -13.08 -16.27 -15.12
C ASP A 95 -12.27 -15.53 -14.03
N GLU A 96 -11.03 -15.96 -13.79
CA GLU A 96 -10.09 -15.29 -12.86
C GLU A 96 -9.29 -14.17 -13.53
N ILE A 97 -9.41 -13.99 -14.85
CA ILE A 97 -8.56 -13.08 -15.64
C ILE A 97 -9.36 -11.84 -16.06
N ALA A 98 -9.04 -10.71 -15.43
CA ALA A 98 -9.50 -9.39 -15.83
C ALA A 98 -8.55 -8.73 -16.86
N ASP A 99 -9.07 -7.73 -17.60
CA ASP A 99 -8.24 -6.94 -18.50
C ASP A 99 -7.24 -6.08 -17.71
N ASN A 100 -5.99 -6.03 -18.16
CA ASN A 100 -4.86 -5.36 -17.48
C ASN A 100 -4.61 -5.84 -16.03
N MET A 101 -5.03 -7.06 -15.69
CA MET A 101 -4.82 -7.67 -14.38
C MET A 101 -3.32 -7.86 -14.09
N SER A 102 -2.88 -7.49 -12.89
CA SER A 102 -1.51 -7.78 -12.43
C SER A 102 -1.50 -9.04 -11.57
N VAL A 103 -0.66 -10.00 -11.95
CA VAL A 103 -0.50 -11.29 -11.27
C VAL A 103 0.89 -11.36 -10.67
N THR A 104 1.00 -11.65 -9.37
CA THR A 104 2.28 -11.67 -8.66
C THR A 104 2.65 -13.10 -8.27
N LEU A 105 3.77 -13.58 -8.81
CA LEU A 105 4.34 -14.89 -8.48
C LEU A 105 5.26 -14.75 -7.26
N HIS A 106 4.81 -15.24 -6.11
CA HIS A 106 5.58 -15.20 -4.86
C HIS A 106 6.55 -16.37 -4.76
N LEU A 107 7.82 -16.09 -4.49
CA LEU A 107 8.84 -17.13 -4.35
C LEU A 107 8.92 -17.61 -2.90
N PRO A 108 8.83 -18.93 -2.64
CA PRO A 108 9.03 -19.47 -1.30
C PRO A 108 10.51 -19.52 -0.92
N LYS A 109 10.89 -18.86 0.21
CA LYS A 109 12.23 -18.85 0.84
C LYS A 109 13.37 -18.31 -0.07
N PRO A 110 14.57 -17.97 0.48
CA PRO A 110 15.64 -17.38 -0.31
C PRO A 110 16.37 -18.45 -1.13
N VAL A 111 15.67 -19.02 -2.10
CA VAL A 111 16.26 -20.01 -3.01
C VAL A 111 17.04 -19.27 -4.09
N VAL A 112 16.54 -18.12 -4.57
CA VAL A 112 17.12 -17.30 -5.65
C VAL A 112 18.19 -16.36 -5.11
N ARG A 113 19.38 -16.43 -5.70
CA ARG A 113 20.54 -15.58 -5.41
C ARG A 113 20.85 -14.65 -6.58
N SER A 114 21.59 -13.57 -6.32
CA SER A 114 22.06 -12.69 -7.39
C SER A 114 22.83 -13.48 -8.44
N GLY A 115 22.56 -13.20 -9.72
CA GLY A 115 23.15 -13.87 -10.88
C GLY A 115 22.40 -15.11 -11.36
N ASP A 116 21.53 -15.71 -10.54
CA ASP A 116 20.71 -16.87 -10.95
C ASP A 116 19.91 -16.51 -12.20
N LEU A 117 19.99 -17.36 -13.22
CA LEU A 117 19.20 -17.23 -14.43
C LEU A 117 17.81 -17.83 -14.20
N LEU A 118 16.78 -17.02 -14.37
CA LEU A 118 15.38 -17.37 -14.17
C LEU A 118 14.64 -17.40 -15.50
N ASN A 119 13.65 -18.28 -15.55
CA ASN A 119 12.79 -18.52 -16.70
C ASN A 119 11.32 -18.37 -16.25
N LEU A 120 10.68 -17.30 -16.72
CA LEU A 120 9.24 -17.09 -16.59
C LEU A 120 8.55 -17.55 -17.87
N THR A 121 7.70 -18.57 -17.77
CA THR A 121 6.88 -19.07 -18.86
C THR A 121 5.40 -18.71 -18.63
N ILE A 122 4.76 -18.14 -19.64
CA ILE A 122 3.33 -17.81 -19.67
C ILE A 122 2.70 -18.60 -20.81
N GLU A 123 1.75 -19.46 -20.51
CA GLU A 123 1.16 -20.41 -21.46
C GLU A 123 -0.35 -20.28 -21.46
N ALA A 124 -0.94 -20.00 -22.62
CA ALA A 124 -2.39 -20.07 -22.82
C ALA A 124 -2.79 -21.52 -23.16
N VAL A 125 -3.50 -22.17 -22.25
CA VAL A 125 -3.93 -23.57 -22.34
C VAL A 125 -5.40 -23.64 -22.75
N GLY A 126 -5.70 -24.40 -23.80
CA GLY A 126 -7.09 -24.63 -24.23
C GLY A 126 -7.79 -23.45 -24.91
N SER A 127 -7.11 -22.30 -25.08
CA SER A 127 -7.66 -21.13 -25.77
C SER A 127 -7.77 -21.33 -27.28
N ARG A 128 -8.87 -20.82 -27.88
CA ARG A 128 -9.05 -20.74 -29.34
C ARG A 128 -8.27 -19.56 -29.93
N PRO A 129 -8.00 -19.54 -31.26
CA PRO A 129 -7.35 -18.39 -31.88
C PRO A 129 -8.14 -17.11 -31.63
N GLY A 130 -7.47 -16.02 -31.24
CA GLY A 130 -8.09 -14.72 -30.94
C GLY A 130 -8.82 -14.58 -29.60
N ALA A 131 -8.94 -15.67 -28.83
CA ALA A 131 -9.57 -15.72 -27.50
C ALA A 131 -8.56 -15.97 -26.35
N ALA A 132 -7.27 -16.08 -26.68
CA ALA A 132 -6.22 -16.27 -25.69
C ALA A 132 -5.93 -14.97 -24.93
N THR A 133 -5.91 -15.03 -23.60
CA THR A 133 -5.33 -13.97 -22.78
C THR A 133 -3.91 -13.70 -23.27
N THR A 134 -3.62 -12.45 -23.58
CA THR A 134 -2.32 -12.06 -24.08
C THR A 134 -1.59 -11.34 -22.96
N ALA A 135 -0.52 -11.92 -22.43
CA ALA A 135 0.40 -11.12 -21.61
C ALA A 135 1.04 -10.06 -22.53
N TRP A 136 0.79 -8.78 -22.25
CA TRP A 136 1.22 -7.74 -23.16
C TRP A 136 2.67 -7.35 -22.96
N LEU A 137 3.27 -7.07 -24.10
CA LEU A 137 4.62 -6.64 -24.25
C LEU A 137 4.62 -5.23 -24.87
N SER A 138 4.61 -4.17 -24.04
CA SER A 138 4.68 -2.79 -24.55
C SER A 138 6.12 -2.32 -24.78
N SER A 139 6.31 -1.37 -25.69
CA SER A 139 7.54 -0.59 -25.87
C SER A 139 7.79 0.45 -24.76
N GLY A 140 7.14 0.32 -23.60
CA GLY A 140 7.34 1.16 -22.43
C GLY A 140 8.67 0.92 -21.72
N ALA A 141 9.08 1.88 -20.89
CA ALA A 141 10.40 1.95 -20.26
C ALA A 141 10.66 0.94 -19.11
N GLU A 142 9.66 0.15 -18.69
CA GLU A 142 9.78 -0.78 -17.57
C GLU A 142 10.07 -2.22 -18.06
N ARG A 143 11.21 -2.79 -17.64
CA ARG A 143 11.63 -4.17 -17.89
C ARG A 143 11.86 -4.89 -16.56
N ILE A 144 11.74 -6.22 -16.52
CA ILE A 144 12.26 -7.00 -15.40
C ILE A 144 13.78 -6.73 -15.29
N GLY A 145 14.25 -6.41 -14.09
CA GLY A 145 15.68 -6.32 -13.78
C GLY A 145 16.44 -7.57 -14.26
N GLY A 146 17.61 -7.37 -14.84
CA GLY A 146 18.49 -8.45 -15.30
C GLY A 146 18.01 -9.17 -16.56
N HIS A 147 17.08 -8.59 -17.33
CA HIS A 147 16.55 -9.18 -18.56
C HIS A 147 17.63 -9.70 -19.52
N VAL A 148 17.49 -10.95 -19.95
CA VAL A 148 18.40 -11.64 -20.87
C VAL A 148 17.78 -11.81 -22.25
N ALA A 149 16.58 -12.41 -22.32
CA ALA A 149 15.94 -12.72 -23.60
C ALA A 149 14.44 -12.94 -23.45
N LEU A 150 13.72 -12.74 -24.55
CA LEU A 150 12.31 -13.08 -24.69
C LEU A 150 12.12 -14.03 -25.87
N TYR A 151 11.26 -15.02 -25.69
CA TYR A 151 10.90 -15.99 -26.69
C TYR A 151 9.38 -16.17 -26.76
N CYS A 152 8.85 -16.23 -27.98
CA CYS A 152 7.46 -16.61 -28.24
C CYS A 152 7.47 -17.85 -29.14
N ARG A 153 6.72 -18.90 -28.78
CA ARG A 153 6.72 -20.16 -29.56
C ARG A 153 6.36 -20.00 -31.05
N GLN A 154 5.72 -18.88 -31.41
CA GLN A 154 5.30 -18.58 -32.78
C GLN A 154 6.23 -17.61 -33.54
N PHE A 155 7.18 -16.94 -32.86
CA PHE A 155 8.10 -15.98 -33.49
C PHE A 155 9.55 -16.19 -33.03
N ASP A 156 10.49 -16.24 -33.98
CA ASP A 156 11.93 -16.30 -33.68
C ASP A 156 12.41 -14.94 -33.13
N GLN A 157 12.24 -14.77 -31.82
CA GLN A 157 12.57 -13.60 -31.00
C GLN A 157 11.75 -12.33 -31.28
N LEU A 158 11.22 -11.75 -30.20
CA LEU A 158 10.64 -10.40 -30.19
C LEU A 158 11.61 -9.51 -29.41
N GLU A 159 12.18 -8.48 -30.05
CA GLU A 159 13.14 -7.56 -29.41
C GLU A 159 12.48 -6.50 -28.50
N TYR A 160 11.14 -6.53 -28.38
CA TYR A 160 10.33 -5.55 -27.64
C TYR A 160 9.08 -6.24 -27.05
N GLY A 161 8.65 -6.15 -25.78
CA GLY A 161 9.24 -5.92 -24.44
C GLY A 161 8.13 -6.11 -23.37
N LEU A 162 8.30 -6.85 -22.25
CA LEU A 162 7.19 -7.37 -21.37
C LEU A 162 6.87 -6.37 -20.27
N ARG A 163 5.59 -6.13 -19.93
CA ARG A 163 5.28 -5.43 -18.68
C ARG A 163 5.30 -6.42 -17.52
N ALA A 164 6.48 -6.60 -16.96
CA ALA A 164 6.69 -7.36 -15.75
C ALA A 164 7.75 -6.65 -14.89
N SER A 165 7.54 -6.66 -13.58
CA SER A 165 8.45 -6.08 -12.60
C SER A 165 8.87 -7.14 -11.59
N ALA A 166 10.15 -7.15 -11.24
CA ALA A 166 10.65 -7.96 -10.14
C ALA A 166 10.68 -7.10 -8.87
N THR A 167 10.12 -7.63 -7.78
CA THR A 167 10.30 -7.02 -6.46
C THR A 167 11.31 -7.83 -5.67
N TYR A 168 12.49 -7.24 -5.49
CA TYR A 168 13.55 -7.76 -4.65
C TYR A 168 13.30 -7.27 -3.22
N ILE A 169 13.31 -8.20 -2.27
CA ILE A 169 13.08 -7.85 -0.87
C ILE A 169 14.13 -8.57 -0.04
N PRO A 170 15.17 -7.85 0.43
CA PRO A 170 16.22 -8.43 1.24
C PRO A 170 15.71 -8.81 2.63
N LEU A 171 16.34 -9.82 3.27
CA LEU A 171 16.02 -10.20 4.66
C LEU A 171 16.41 -9.10 5.66
N MET A 172 17.41 -8.30 5.29
CA MET A 172 17.81 -7.08 5.99
C MET A 172 17.28 -5.87 5.24
N ALA A 173 17.05 -4.76 5.93
CA ALA A 173 16.74 -3.52 5.22
C ALA A 173 18.00 -2.98 4.53
N ASP A 174 17.83 -2.33 3.39
CA ASP A 174 18.93 -1.66 2.67
C ASP A 174 19.48 -0.43 3.42
N THR A 175 18.81 -0.02 4.50
CA THR A 175 19.15 1.14 5.31
C THR A 175 19.30 0.77 6.79
N PRO A 176 20.18 1.45 7.54
CA PRO A 176 20.39 1.19 8.96
C PRO A 176 19.16 1.54 9.82
N VAL A 177 18.28 2.41 9.32
CA VAL A 177 17.04 2.85 9.98
C VAL A 177 15.87 2.91 8.98
N PRO A 178 14.61 2.96 9.43
CA PRO A 178 13.46 3.11 8.56
C PRO A 178 13.53 4.39 7.70
N THR A 179 13.07 4.31 6.45
CA THR A 179 12.99 5.47 5.55
C THR A 179 11.72 6.30 5.79
N HIS A 180 10.70 5.73 6.44
CA HIS A 180 9.45 6.40 6.78
C HIS A 180 9.15 6.15 8.26
N LEU A 181 8.78 7.18 9.00
CA LEU A 181 8.42 7.04 10.40
C LEU A 181 6.99 7.51 10.65
N MET A 182 6.21 6.68 11.32
CA MET A 182 4.99 7.12 11.98
C MET A 182 5.36 7.63 13.38
N TRP A 183 5.20 8.93 13.62
CA TRP A 183 5.75 9.66 14.76
C TRP A 183 4.64 10.16 15.67
N SER A 184 4.60 9.66 16.90
CA SER A 184 3.68 10.13 17.94
C SER A 184 4.47 10.52 19.18
N PRO A 185 5.07 11.73 19.23
CA PRO A 185 6.05 12.12 20.24
C PRO A 185 5.48 12.23 21.65
N VAL A 186 4.15 12.38 21.75
CA VAL A 186 3.39 12.38 22.99
C VAL A 186 2.28 11.35 22.86
N THR A 187 2.19 10.41 23.80
CA THR A 187 1.12 9.40 23.84
C THR A 187 -0.16 9.96 24.47
N GLN A 188 -0.61 11.13 24.03
CA GLN A 188 -1.77 11.82 24.59
C GLN A 188 -2.52 12.60 23.51
N CYS A 189 -3.84 12.63 23.66
CA CYS A 189 -4.77 13.43 22.86
C CYS A 189 -5.79 14.07 23.82
N ASN A 190 -6.31 15.25 23.48
CA ASN A 190 -7.37 15.90 24.23
C ASN A 190 -8.74 15.23 24.08
N LEU A 191 -8.90 14.32 23.13
CA LEU A 191 -10.17 13.61 22.86
C LEU A 191 -10.10 12.13 23.24
N ASN A 192 -11.27 11.53 23.48
CA ASN A 192 -11.41 10.11 23.78
C ASN A 192 -12.44 9.41 22.86
N CYS A 193 -12.23 9.52 21.56
CA CYS A 193 -13.16 9.04 20.53
C CYS A 193 -13.58 7.57 20.75
N VAL A 194 -14.84 7.25 20.43
CA VAL A 194 -15.43 5.91 20.66
C VAL A 194 -14.70 4.80 19.91
N HIS A 195 -14.14 5.12 18.74
CA HIS A 195 -13.48 4.21 17.80
C HIS A 195 -11.94 4.25 17.86
N CYS A 196 -11.34 4.99 18.80
CA CYS A 196 -9.89 5.20 18.82
C CYS A 196 -9.12 3.89 19.09
N ILE A 197 -8.30 3.48 18.12
CA ILE A 197 -7.46 2.27 18.20
C ILE A 197 -6.25 2.43 19.13
N SER A 198 -5.87 3.67 19.42
CA SER A 198 -4.69 4.03 20.22
C SER A 198 -5.03 4.24 21.71
N ARG A 199 -6.16 3.73 22.20
CA ARG A 199 -6.53 3.87 23.63
C ARG A 199 -5.53 3.19 24.55
N ASP A 200 -5.07 1.99 24.18
CA ASP A 200 -4.13 1.23 25.01
C ASP A 200 -2.77 1.91 25.10
N THR A 201 -2.28 2.47 24.00
CA THR A 201 -0.99 3.18 23.93
C THR A 201 -1.03 4.54 24.65
N ARG A 202 -2.22 5.08 24.93
CA ARG A 202 -2.43 6.36 25.65
C ARG A 202 -2.68 6.23 27.14
N LYS A 203 -2.64 5.02 27.72
CA LYS A 203 -2.85 4.80 29.17
C LYS A 203 -1.82 5.51 30.04
N THR A 204 -0.61 5.71 29.52
CA THR A 204 0.47 6.40 30.21
C THR A 204 0.96 7.53 29.32
N VAL A 205 0.90 8.76 29.83
CA VAL A 205 1.41 9.94 29.12
C VAL A 205 2.93 9.93 29.21
N GLN A 206 3.57 9.81 28.05
CA GLN A 206 5.02 9.88 27.90
C GLN A 206 5.34 10.80 26.73
N ARG A 207 6.46 11.51 26.85
CA ARG A 207 6.97 12.42 25.82
C ARG A 207 8.40 12.02 25.48
N LEU A 208 8.69 11.90 24.19
CA LEU A 208 10.03 11.54 23.76
C LEU A 208 11.05 12.62 24.14
N PRO A 209 12.19 12.24 24.75
CA PRO A 209 13.25 13.16 25.12
C PRO A 209 13.96 13.74 23.90
N GLU A 210 14.63 14.88 24.09
CA GLU A 210 15.39 15.57 23.04
C GLU A 210 16.47 14.68 22.42
N THR A 211 17.06 13.78 23.20
CA THR A 211 18.08 12.83 22.71
C THR A 211 17.57 11.92 21.59
N ILE A 212 16.29 11.51 21.62
CA ILE A 212 15.69 10.72 20.54
C ILE A 212 15.32 11.61 19.35
N ARG A 213 14.91 12.86 19.59
CA ARG A 213 14.65 13.85 18.54
C ARG A 213 15.93 14.16 17.75
N ASP A 214 17.07 14.30 18.44
CA ASP A 214 18.37 14.50 17.81
C ASP A 214 18.78 13.32 16.92
N GLN A 215 18.48 12.08 17.33
CA GLN A 215 18.71 10.91 16.47
C GLN A 215 17.91 11.02 15.17
N ILE A 216 16.61 11.38 15.25
CA ILE A 216 15.75 11.52 14.08
C ILE A 216 16.23 12.65 13.16
N ARG A 217 16.64 13.80 13.73
CA ARG A 217 17.26 14.88 12.95
C ARG A 217 18.51 14.38 12.23
N SER A 218 19.35 13.59 12.89
CA SER A 218 20.55 13.04 12.25
C SER A 218 20.21 12.08 11.10
N TRP A 219 19.15 11.27 11.21
CA TRP A 219 18.69 10.39 10.14
C TRP A 219 18.13 11.17 8.93
N ALA A 220 17.42 12.27 9.18
CA ALA A 220 16.97 13.18 8.13
C ALA A 220 18.16 13.83 7.39
N THR A 221 19.11 14.41 8.14
CA THR A 221 20.31 15.05 7.58
C THR A 221 21.21 14.07 6.82
N ALA A 222 21.34 12.83 7.30
CA ALA A 222 22.08 11.77 6.61
C ALA A 222 21.36 11.22 5.37
N GLY A 223 20.13 11.66 5.10
CA GLY A 223 19.32 11.20 3.98
C GLY A 223 18.77 9.78 4.13
N HIS A 224 18.78 9.23 5.35
CA HIS A 224 18.18 7.92 5.65
C HIS A 224 16.67 8.01 5.82
N LEU A 225 16.18 9.04 6.54
CA LEU A 225 14.76 9.33 6.65
C LEU A 225 14.29 10.11 5.42
N LYS A 226 13.12 9.75 4.89
CA LYS A 226 12.52 10.34 3.69
C LYS A 226 11.21 11.05 3.98
N GLU A 227 10.42 10.55 4.92
CA GLU A 227 9.13 11.15 5.28
C GLU A 227 8.76 10.79 6.72
N LEU A 228 7.96 11.64 7.34
CA LEU A 228 7.41 11.41 8.67
C LEU A 228 5.89 11.63 8.67
N ALA A 229 5.14 10.70 9.27
CA ALA A 229 3.69 10.76 9.41
C ALA A 229 3.29 10.88 10.88
N CYS A 230 2.55 11.92 11.26
CA CYS A 230 2.28 12.22 12.66
C CYS A 230 0.96 11.69 13.22
N ASP A 231 0.85 11.74 14.56
CA ASP A 231 -0.36 11.65 15.40
C ASP A 231 -1.21 10.38 15.38
N TYR A 232 -0.57 9.25 15.06
CA TYR A 232 -1.09 7.90 15.34
C TYR A 232 -1.65 7.68 16.76
N SER A 233 -0.94 8.09 17.81
CA SER A 233 -1.29 7.80 19.22
C SER A 233 -1.45 9.08 20.06
N GLY A 234 -1.88 10.18 19.44
CA GLY A 234 -2.04 11.47 20.09
C GLY A 234 -2.77 12.48 19.22
N ASP A 235 -2.54 13.75 19.48
CA ASP A 235 -2.77 14.84 18.52
C ASP A 235 -1.59 15.81 18.65
N ILE A 236 -0.87 16.04 17.56
CA ILE A 236 0.40 16.76 17.64
C ILE A 236 0.22 18.25 17.87
N LEU A 237 -0.87 18.82 17.37
CA LEU A 237 -1.17 20.25 17.52
C LEU A 237 -1.61 20.57 18.94
N TRP A 238 -2.41 19.68 19.54
CA TRP A 238 -2.71 19.75 20.96
C TRP A 238 -1.43 19.61 21.81
N ALA A 239 -0.57 18.64 21.48
CA ALA A 239 0.68 18.43 22.19
C ALA A 239 1.60 19.65 22.11
N ASP A 240 1.70 20.29 20.94
CA ASP A 240 2.45 21.53 20.74
C ASP A 240 1.89 22.67 21.60
N ALA A 241 0.57 22.89 21.56
CA ALA A 241 -0.07 23.91 22.39
C ALA A 241 0.14 23.67 23.90
N ARG A 242 0.22 22.40 24.32
CA ARG A 242 0.36 22.03 25.74
C ARG A 242 1.80 22.06 26.24
N HIS A 243 2.76 21.68 25.41
CA HIS A 243 4.14 21.38 25.81
C HIS A 243 5.21 22.16 25.06
N GLY A 244 4.87 22.79 23.93
CA GLY A 244 5.74 23.56 23.06
C GLY A 244 6.78 22.72 22.30
N GLY A 245 7.08 23.12 21.06
CA GLY A 245 8.23 22.62 20.30
C GLY A 245 8.01 21.31 19.54
N GLU A 246 6.78 20.78 19.47
CA GLU A 246 6.47 19.65 18.59
C GLU A 246 6.40 20.11 17.13
N LEU A 247 5.75 21.25 16.90
CA LEU A 247 5.64 21.84 15.57
C LEU A 247 6.99 22.40 15.11
N ASP A 248 7.78 22.99 16.02
CA ASP A 248 9.15 23.44 15.72
C ASP A 248 10.03 22.27 15.29
N PHE A 249 9.91 21.13 15.98
CA PHE A 249 10.64 19.92 15.63
C PHE A 249 10.30 19.46 14.21
N LEU A 250 9.00 19.32 13.87
CA LEU A 250 8.57 18.89 12.55
C LEU A 250 9.02 19.84 11.44
N ILE A 251 8.77 21.14 11.61
CA ILE A 251 9.10 22.16 10.61
C ILE A 251 10.62 22.27 10.41
N GLY A 252 11.41 22.02 11.46
CA GLY A 252 12.86 22.04 11.40
C GLY A 252 13.50 20.83 10.73
N LEU A 253 12.74 19.77 10.41
CA LEU A 253 13.26 18.62 9.69
C LEU A 253 13.40 18.91 8.20
N ASP A 254 14.49 18.43 7.60
CA ASP A 254 14.73 18.61 6.16
C ASP A 254 13.95 17.61 5.27
N VAL A 255 12.94 16.94 5.82
CA VAL A 255 12.10 15.95 5.13
C VAL A 255 10.63 16.39 5.11
N PRO A 256 9.85 15.98 4.09
CA PRO A 256 8.40 16.17 4.10
C PRO A 256 7.75 15.42 5.26
N PHE A 257 6.59 15.92 5.68
CA PHE A 257 5.80 15.27 6.72
C PHE A 257 4.30 15.39 6.46
N VAL A 258 3.53 14.49 7.08
CA VAL A 258 2.07 14.48 7.06
C VAL A 258 1.53 14.51 8.50
N ILE A 259 0.35 15.11 8.69
CA ILE A 259 -0.31 15.25 10.01
C ILE A 259 -1.75 14.76 9.92
N ASP A 260 -2.16 13.91 10.87
CA ASP A 260 -3.52 13.44 11.12
C ASP A 260 -4.06 14.04 12.43
N THR A 261 -4.66 15.23 12.37
CA THR A 261 -5.17 15.94 13.56
C THR A 261 -6.68 15.78 13.75
N ASN A 262 -7.15 15.93 14.99
CA ASN A 262 -8.56 16.11 15.30
C ASN A 262 -9.09 17.54 15.03
N GLY A 263 -8.20 18.49 14.67
CA GLY A 263 -8.55 19.84 14.22
C GLY A 263 -8.89 20.84 15.34
N THR A 264 -8.95 20.41 16.60
CA THR A 264 -9.33 21.31 17.72
C THR A 264 -8.27 22.38 18.04
N HIS A 265 -7.01 22.14 17.63
CA HIS A 265 -5.87 23.04 17.90
C HIS A 265 -5.25 23.57 16.60
N LEU A 266 -5.99 23.55 15.48
CA LEU A 266 -5.62 24.25 14.25
C LEU A 266 -5.86 25.76 14.40
N THR A 267 -4.98 26.42 15.14
CA THR A 267 -5.03 27.88 15.28
C THR A 267 -4.61 28.57 13.98
N PRO A 268 -4.96 29.85 13.77
CA PRO A 268 -4.46 30.61 12.62
C PRO A 268 -2.93 30.64 12.53
N GLU A 269 -2.25 30.72 13.67
CA GLU A 269 -0.79 30.68 13.76
C GLU A 269 -0.23 29.32 13.32
N ALA A 270 -0.75 28.22 13.88
CA ALA A 270 -0.32 26.87 13.50
C ALA A 270 -0.57 26.61 12.00
N SER A 271 -1.73 27.04 11.50
CA SER A 271 -2.11 26.90 10.09
C SER A 271 -1.17 27.64 9.16
N GLU A 272 -0.78 28.88 9.49
CA GLU A 272 0.19 29.65 8.70
C GLU A 272 1.58 29.00 8.74
N ARG A 273 2.04 28.57 9.91
CA ARG A 273 3.33 27.89 10.07
C ARG A 273 3.41 26.60 9.26
N LEU A 274 2.38 25.77 9.36
CA LEU A 274 2.22 24.55 8.57
C LEU A 274 2.23 24.84 7.07
N SER A 275 1.52 25.88 6.65
CA SER A 275 1.42 26.27 5.24
C SER A 275 2.74 26.77 4.62
N ARG A 276 3.69 27.22 5.45
CA ARG A 276 5.04 27.67 5.04
C ARG A 276 6.10 26.56 5.13
N SER A 277 5.72 25.39 5.62
CA SER A 277 6.64 24.29 5.92
C SER A 277 6.70 23.24 4.81
N LYS A 278 7.41 22.14 5.07
CA LYS A 278 7.47 20.94 4.21
C LYS A 278 6.30 19.97 4.45
N LEU A 279 5.23 20.43 5.09
CA LEU A 279 3.99 19.65 5.18
C LEU A 279 3.54 19.25 3.77
N ASP A 280 3.33 17.97 3.54
CA ASP A 280 2.82 17.44 2.28
C ASP A 280 1.30 17.23 2.35
N HIS A 281 0.82 16.77 3.51
CA HIS A 281 -0.57 16.40 3.70
C HIS A 281 -1.07 16.65 5.13
N LEU A 282 -2.21 17.34 5.25
CA LEU A 282 -2.95 17.53 6.49
C LEU A 282 -4.31 16.85 6.39
N SER A 283 -4.57 15.88 7.24
CA SER A 283 -5.84 15.17 7.33
C SER A 283 -6.51 15.51 8.67
N ILE A 284 -7.72 16.05 8.59
CA ILE A 284 -8.47 16.56 9.73
C ILE A 284 -9.65 15.63 9.99
N SER A 285 -9.66 14.98 11.13
CA SER A 285 -10.62 13.93 11.41
C SER A 285 -11.87 14.48 12.08
N LEU A 286 -13.05 14.29 11.45
CA LEU A 286 -14.33 14.87 11.89
C LEU A 286 -15.38 13.80 12.23
N ASP A 287 -15.58 12.80 11.36
CA ASP A 287 -16.53 11.68 11.55
C ASP A 287 -18.01 12.03 11.77
N ALA A 288 -18.43 13.26 11.49
CA ALA A 288 -19.80 13.74 11.69
C ALA A 288 -20.12 14.97 10.83
N ALA A 289 -21.39 15.15 10.48
CA ALA A 289 -21.90 16.40 9.89
C ALA A 289 -22.74 17.20 10.91
N THR A 290 -23.19 16.57 12.00
CA THR A 290 -23.95 17.23 13.08
C THR A 290 -23.13 17.35 14.36
N ASP A 291 -23.42 18.38 15.16
CA ASP A 291 -22.77 18.59 16.46
C ASP A 291 -23.06 17.46 17.47
N GLU A 292 -24.28 16.90 17.41
CA GLU A 292 -24.68 15.77 18.25
C GLU A 292 -23.84 14.53 17.95
N THR A 293 -23.74 14.12 16.68
CA THR A 293 -22.92 12.97 16.28
C THR A 293 -21.45 13.24 16.53
N PHE A 294 -20.96 14.46 16.25
CA PHE A 294 -19.57 14.84 16.50
C PHE A 294 -19.18 14.63 17.96
N ARG A 295 -19.94 15.20 18.91
CA ARG A 295 -19.63 15.07 20.35
C ARG A 295 -19.85 13.66 20.90
N ARG A 296 -20.79 12.91 20.33
CA ARG A 296 -21.03 11.50 20.68
C ARG A 296 -19.86 10.61 20.26
N VAL A 297 -19.38 10.78 19.03
CA VAL A 297 -18.28 10.00 18.44
C VAL A 297 -16.92 10.44 19.01
N ARG A 298 -16.66 11.75 18.98
CA ARG A 298 -15.40 12.39 19.39
C ARG A 298 -15.54 12.96 20.79
N LYS A 299 -15.69 12.07 21.77
CA LYS A 299 -15.91 12.43 23.18
C LYS A 299 -14.86 13.43 23.68
N GLY A 300 -15.34 14.53 24.25
CA GLY A 300 -14.51 15.63 24.74
C GLY A 300 -14.26 16.73 23.71
N ALA A 301 -14.80 16.62 22.50
CA ALA A 301 -14.65 17.65 21.46
C ALA A 301 -15.44 18.92 21.80
N PRO A 302 -14.94 20.10 21.37
CA PRO A 302 -15.72 21.33 21.37
C PRO A 302 -16.91 21.23 20.40
N PRO A 303 -17.79 22.24 20.35
CA PRO A 303 -18.79 22.33 19.31
C PRO A 303 -18.21 22.09 17.90
N LEU A 304 -18.92 21.34 17.06
CA LEU A 304 -18.47 21.03 15.69
C LEU A 304 -18.20 22.32 14.88
N ALA A 305 -19.02 23.36 15.11
CA ALA A 305 -18.86 24.65 14.44
C ALA A 305 -17.49 25.28 14.67
N ASP A 306 -16.91 25.15 15.87
CA ASP A 306 -15.59 25.70 16.19
C ASP A 306 -14.49 24.98 15.39
N VAL A 307 -14.61 23.66 15.23
CA VAL A 307 -13.65 22.86 14.45
C VAL A 307 -13.80 23.13 12.95
N ILE A 308 -15.03 23.31 12.46
CA ILE A 308 -15.30 23.72 11.07
C ILE A 308 -14.65 25.08 10.79
N GLU A 309 -14.72 26.02 11.73
CA GLU A 309 -14.07 27.32 11.58
C GLU A 309 -12.53 27.20 11.54
N ASN A 310 -11.95 26.32 12.37
CA ASN A 310 -10.51 26.01 12.29
C ASN A 310 -10.13 25.44 10.91
N VAL A 311 -10.94 24.54 10.35
CA VAL A 311 -10.71 23.98 9.00
C VAL A 311 -10.75 25.09 7.95
N ARG A 312 -11.78 25.95 7.97
CA ARG A 312 -11.92 27.09 7.04
C ARG A 312 -10.71 28.01 7.13
N SER A 313 -10.35 28.43 8.34
CA SER A 313 -9.17 29.26 8.62
C SER A 313 -7.88 28.62 8.11
N THR A 314 -7.75 27.29 8.17
CA THR A 314 -6.60 26.55 7.67
C THR A 314 -6.51 26.61 6.13
N VAL A 315 -7.63 26.39 5.44
CA VAL A 315 -7.72 26.49 3.97
C VAL A 315 -7.38 27.90 3.49
N GLU A 316 -7.92 28.92 4.16
CA GLU A 316 -7.64 30.34 3.88
C GLU A 316 -6.16 30.68 4.13
N ALA A 317 -5.58 30.21 5.24
CA ALA A 317 -4.17 30.42 5.55
C ALA A 317 -3.27 29.82 4.46
N ARG A 318 -3.54 28.58 4.02
CA ARG A 318 -2.83 27.96 2.90
C ARG A 318 -2.89 28.81 1.64
N GLY A 319 -4.09 29.28 1.27
CA GLY A 319 -4.28 30.13 0.09
C GLY A 319 -3.52 31.44 0.17
N ARG A 320 -3.58 32.13 1.33
CA ARG A 320 -2.91 33.41 1.56
C ARG A 320 -1.39 33.33 1.44
N VAL A 321 -0.78 32.24 1.91
CA VAL A 321 0.69 32.09 1.86
C VAL A 321 1.19 31.34 0.62
N GLY A 322 0.28 30.86 -0.24
CA GLY A 322 0.63 30.07 -1.42
C GLY A 322 1.13 28.66 -1.09
N GLY A 323 0.66 28.07 0.01
CA GLY A 323 1.02 26.72 0.41
C GLY A 323 0.48 25.68 -0.58
N THR A 324 1.28 24.67 -0.90
CA THR A 324 0.93 23.63 -1.89
C THR A 324 0.47 22.32 -1.26
N HIS A 325 0.50 22.22 0.07
CA HIS A 325 0.12 21.02 0.79
C HIS A 325 -1.36 20.68 0.62
N ARG A 326 -1.63 19.38 0.67
CA ARG A 326 -2.98 18.82 0.53
C ARG A 326 -3.70 18.93 1.88
N ILE A 327 -4.97 19.34 1.86
CA ILE A 327 -5.84 19.36 3.04
C ILE A 327 -6.99 18.38 2.76
N ALA A 328 -7.22 17.46 3.69
CA ALA A 328 -8.30 16.49 3.66
C ALA A 328 -9.13 16.54 4.94
N ILE A 329 -10.39 16.14 4.83
CA ILE A 329 -11.20 15.76 5.99
C ILE A 329 -11.49 14.26 5.97
N SER A 330 -11.45 13.64 7.15
CA SER A 330 -11.52 12.20 7.33
C SER A 330 -12.79 11.78 8.07
N TYR A 331 -13.37 10.66 7.62
CA TYR A 331 -14.64 10.11 8.10
C TYR A 331 -14.57 8.59 8.30
N VAL A 332 -14.69 8.14 9.54
CA VAL A 332 -14.87 6.73 9.89
C VAL A 332 -16.37 6.40 9.85
N LEU A 333 -16.75 5.55 8.89
CA LEU A 333 -18.11 5.06 8.73
C LEU A 333 -18.47 4.10 9.86
N MET A 334 -19.60 4.40 10.47
CA MET A 334 -20.21 3.66 11.56
C MET A 334 -21.71 3.52 11.30
N ARG A 335 -22.33 2.51 11.89
CA ARG A 335 -23.77 2.28 11.82
C ARG A 335 -24.58 3.53 12.18
N SER A 336 -24.13 4.27 13.19
CA SER A 336 -24.84 5.43 13.72
C SER A 336 -24.55 6.75 13.00
N ASN A 337 -23.64 6.80 12.03
CA ASN A 337 -23.32 8.04 11.31
C ASN A 337 -23.43 7.92 9.77
N ILE A 338 -23.63 6.70 9.24
CA ILE A 338 -23.70 6.45 7.79
C ILE A 338 -24.69 7.37 7.06
N ASP A 339 -25.84 7.70 7.66
CA ASP A 339 -26.86 8.55 7.03
C ASP A 339 -26.45 10.03 6.94
N GLU A 340 -25.50 10.48 7.77
CA GLU A 340 -25.01 11.87 7.74
C GLU A 340 -23.97 12.12 6.64
N PHE A 341 -23.47 11.07 6.00
CA PHE A 341 -22.36 11.19 5.06
C PHE A 341 -22.62 12.13 3.86
N PRO A 342 -23.83 12.18 3.25
CA PRO A 342 -24.14 13.18 2.24
C PRO A 342 -23.97 14.63 2.72
N ASP A 343 -24.38 14.92 3.96
CA ASP A 343 -24.21 16.25 4.56
C ASP A 343 -22.75 16.54 4.89
N PHE A 344 -21.97 15.51 5.21
CA PHE A 344 -20.52 15.62 5.37
C PHE A 344 -19.81 16.00 4.06
N LEU A 345 -20.25 15.46 2.91
CA LEU A 345 -19.71 15.88 1.60
C LEU A 345 -20.05 17.35 1.30
N ARG A 346 -21.27 17.80 1.61
CA ARG A 346 -21.65 19.22 1.49
C ARG A 346 -20.82 20.10 2.41
N LEU A 347 -20.53 19.62 3.62
CA LEU A 347 -19.64 20.30 4.55
C LEU A 347 -18.24 20.47 3.96
N ALA A 348 -17.63 19.41 3.39
CA ALA A 348 -16.34 19.46 2.71
C ALA A 348 -16.29 20.58 1.65
N GLN A 349 -17.30 20.61 0.77
CA GLN A 349 -17.41 21.66 -0.25
C GLN A 349 -17.48 23.06 0.38
N SER A 350 -18.30 23.23 1.43
CA SER A 350 -18.52 24.53 2.08
C SER A 350 -17.28 25.14 2.74
N VAL A 351 -16.28 24.32 3.08
CA VAL A 351 -15.00 24.75 3.66
C VAL A 351 -13.85 24.77 2.64
N GLY A 352 -14.13 24.47 1.36
CA GLY A 352 -13.12 24.49 0.30
C GLY A 352 -12.13 23.32 0.36
N VAL A 353 -12.54 22.17 0.89
CA VAL A 353 -11.73 20.94 0.93
C VAL A 353 -12.14 20.01 -0.21
N GLU A 354 -11.16 19.63 -1.03
CA GLU A 354 -11.37 18.78 -2.22
C GLU A 354 -11.00 17.31 -2.00
N ILE A 355 -10.49 16.97 -0.81
CA ILE A 355 -10.03 15.62 -0.46
C ILE A 355 -10.85 15.09 0.72
N VAL A 356 -11.51 13.95 0.54
CA VAL A 356 -12.28 13.28 1.59
C VAL A 356 -11.81 11.84 1.71
N TYR A 357 -11.31 11.46 2.88
CA TYR A 357 -11.02 10.06 3.20
C TYR A 357 -12.17 9.45 3.95
N VAL A 358 -12.60 8.29 3.47
CA VAL A 358 -13.63 7.50 4.13
C VAL A 358 -13.07 6.12 4.42
N ARG A 359 -13.32 5.62 5.63
CA ARG A 359 -12.88 4.28 6.04
C ARG A 359 -13.99 3.58 6.79
N HIS A 360 -14.08 2.26 6.66
CA HIS A 360 -14.90 1.49 7.58
C HIS A 360 -14.32 1.53 8.99
N LEU A 361 -15.20 1.53 9.99
CA LEU A 361 -14.79 1.22 11.35
C LEU A 361 -14.16 -0.17 11.41
N MET A 362 -12.97 -0.20 11.99
CA MET A 362 -12.23 -1.42 12.31
C MET A 362 -12.42 -1.71 13.81
N ALA A 363 -13.17 -2.76 14.13
CA ALA A 363 -13.52 -3.08 15.51
C ALA A 363 -12.38 -3.79 16.24
N PHE A 364 -11.55 -3.01 16.92
CA PHE A 364 -10.48 -3.52 17.79
C PHE A 364 -10.95 -3.88 19.20
N THR A 365 -12.18 -3.53 19.57
CA THR A 365 -12.82 -3.94 20.82
C THR A 365 -14.26 -4.41 20.57
N PRO A 366 -14.85 -5.21 21.48
CA PRO A 366 -16.24 -5.65 21.36
C PRO A 366 -17.24 -4.48 21.27
N GLU A 367 -16.99 -3.38 21.98
CA GLU A 367 -17.87 -2.21 21.94
C GLU A 367 -17.88 -1.54 20.56
N MET A 368 -16.74 -1.53 19.86
CA MET A 368 -16.63 -0.98 18.51
C MET A 368 -17.40 -1.82 17.48
N GLU A 369 -17.53 -3.13 17.68
CA GLU A 369 -18.27 -3.99 16.73
C GLU A 369 -19.72 -3.56 16.59
N THR A 370 -20.33 -3.03 17.64
CA THR A 370 -21.71 -2.53 17.60
C THR A 370 -21.91 -1.39 16.60
N GLU A 371 -20.84 -0.70 16.21
CA GLU A 371 -20.86 0.37 15.21
C GLU A 371 -20.36 -0.09 13.84
N SER A 372 -19.95 -1.36 13.69
CA SER A 372 -19.38 -1.86 12.44
C SER A 372 -20.44 -2.04 11.35
N LEU A 373 -20.14 -1.54 10.15
CA LEU A 373 -20.96 -1.77 8.95
C LEU A 373 -20.80 -3.17 8.36
N TRP A 374 -19.94 -4.03 8.93
CA TRP A 374 -19.88 -5.44 8.55
C TRP A 374 -21.21 -6.17 8.71
N HIS A 375 -22.03 -5.74 9.68
CA HIS A 375 -23.36 -6.28 9.91
C HIS A 375 -24.45 -5.59 9.07
N GLU A 376 -24.09 -4.54 8.32
CA GLU A 376 -25.01 -3.73 7.48
C GLU A 376 -24.43 -3.52 6.07
N ARG A 377 -23.82 -4.57 5.51
CA ARG A 377 -23.12 -4.54 4.21
C ARG A 377 -24.02 -4.06 3.08
N GLU A 378 -25.24 -4.57 3.02
CA GLU A 378 -26.24 -4.20 2.01
C GLU A 378 -26.59 -2.71 2.09
N ARG A 379 -26.73 -2.17 3.30
CA ARG A 379 -27.03 -0.75 3.53
C ARG A 379 -25.91 0.13 2.99
N PHE A 380 -24.65 -0.18 3.31
CA PHE A 380 -23.51 0.56 2.76
C PHE A 380 -23.43 0.45 1.24
N ASN A 381 -23.54 -0.76 0.70
CA ASN A 381 -23.46 -1.00 -0.74
C ASN A 381 -24.55 -0.23 -1.49
N ALA A 382 -25.77 -0.15 -0.94
CA ALA A 382 -26.90 0.54 -1.57
C ALA A 382 -26.69 2.05 -1.69
N VAL A 383 -26.10 2.71 -0.71
CA VAL A 383 -25.91 4.17 -0.70
C VAL A 383 -24.60 4.63 -1.37
N ARG A 384 -23.66 3.71 -1.59
CA ARG A 384 -22.30 4.00 -2.07
C ARG A 384 -22.29 4.75 -3.41
N SER A 385 -23.08 4.28 -4.38
CA SER A 385 -23.13 4.88 -5.73
C SER A 385 -23.65 6.31 -5.70
N ASP A 386 -24.66 6.59 -4.87
CA ASP A 386 -25.21 7.93 -4.70
C ASP A 386 -24.19 8.90 -4.11
N TRP A 387 -23.36 8.42 -3.17
CA TRP A 387 -22.28 9.24 -2.59
C TRP A 387 -21.17 9.55 -3.59
N ILE A 388 -20.82 8.61 -4.46
CA ILE A 388 -19.85 8.84 -5.54
C ILE A 388 -20.39 9.91 -6.51
N ALA A 389 -21.66 9.82 -6.89
CA ALA A 389 -22.31 10.81 -7.74
C ALA A 389 -22.33 12.19 -7.07
N LEU A 390 -22.75 12.25 -5.80
CA LEU A 390 -22.78 13.51 -5.04
C LEU A 390 -21.38 14.13 -4.88
N ALA A 391 -20.35 13.34 -4.57
CA ALA A 391 -18.99 13.85 -4.43
C ALA A 391 -18.48 14.48 -5.75
N LYS A 392 -18.80 13.85 -6.88
CA LYS A 392 -18.49 14.38 -8.22
C LYS A 392 -19.21 15.70 -8.48
N ASP A 393 -20.51 15.76 -8.18
CA ASP A 393 -21.33 16.97 -8.40
C ASP A 393 -20.87 18.14 -7.51
N LEU A 394 -20.34 17.84 -6.32
CA LEU A 394 -19.80 18.84 -5.40
C LEU A 394 -18.36 19.29 -5.73
N GLY A 395 -17.70 18.65 -6.70
CA GLY A 395 -16.32 18.96 -7.07
C GLY A 395 -15.26 18.41 -6.11
N ILE A 396 -15.57 17.33 -5.38
CA ILE A 396 -14.61 16.64 -4.50
C ILE A 396 -13.74 15.75 -5.38
N ASN A 397 -12.58 16.28 -5.79
CA ASN A 397 -11.71 15.68 -6.79
C ASN A 397 -10.97 14.42 -6.30
N HIS A 398 -10.79 14.29 -4.97
CA HIS A 398 -10.07 13.16 -4.37
C HIS A 398 -10.92 12.50 -3.29
N PHE A 399 -11.82 11.64 -3.72
CA PHE A 399 -12.75 10.92 -2.87
C PHE A 399 -12.32 9.46 -2.67
N PHE A 400 -11.83 9.11 -1.49
CA PHE A 400 -11.38 7.76 -1.16
C PHE A 400 -12.47 7.03 -0.36
N LEU A 401 -13.33 6.31 -1.07
CA LEU A 401 -14.42 5.53 -0.49
C LEU A 401 -14.05 4.04 -0.48
N PRO A 402 -14.31 3.28 0.61
CA PRO A 402 -14.07 1.85 0.63
C PRO A 402 -14.79 1.12 -0.50
N GLU A 403 -14.25 0.00 -0.94
CA GLU A 403 -14.91 -0.89 -1.91
C GLU A 403 -16.24 -1.43 -1.35
N PRO A 404 -17.23 -1.73 -2.19
CA PRO A 404 -18.44 -2.39 -1.72
C PRO A 404 -18.09 -3.75 -1.12
N PHE A 405 -18.81 -4.15 -0.09
CA PHE A 405 -18.69 -5.49 0.46
C PHE A 405 -19.15 -6.52 -0.58
N GLY A 406 -18.49 -7.68 -0.65
CA GLY A 406 -18.88 -8.75 -1.55
C GLY A 406 -18.47 -8.53 -3.01
N ALA A 407 -17.57 -7.57 -3.31
CA ALA A 407 -17.04 -7.44 -4.67
C ALA A 407 -16.33 -8.73 -5.09
N GLU A 408 -16.65 -9.22 -6.29
CA GLU A 408 -16.29 -10.57 -6.79
C GLU A 408 -14.78 -10.76 -7.04
N GLU A 409 -14.04 -9.68 -7.28
CA GLU A 409 -12.58 -9.73 -7.47
C GLU A 409 -11.83 -9.75 -6.13
N VAL A 410 -11.78 -10.93 -5.50
CA VAL A 410 -10.89 -11.17 -4.36
C VAL A 410 -9.49 -11.46 -4.91
N GLY A 411 -8.64 -10.45 -4.98
CA GLY A 411 -7.21 -10.69 -5.07
C GLY A 411 -6.71 -11.36 -3.78
N GLU A 412 -5.75 -12.29 -3.90
CA GLU A 412 -5.00 -12.81 -2.76
C GLU A 412 -4.52 -11.67 -1.83
N ARG A 413 -4.25 -12.00 -0.56
CA ARG A 413 -3.74 -11.03 0.43
C ARG A 413 -2.61 -10.21 -0.18
N ARG A 414 -2.80 -8.88 -0.26
CA ARG A 414 -1.82 -7.99 -0.87
C ARG A 414 -0.49 -8.09 -0.13
N HIS A 415 0.59 -8.01 -0.88
CA HIS A 415 1.93 -8.03 -0.33
C HIS A 415 2.19 -6.79 0.54
N CYS A 416 2.66 -6.98 1.78
CA CYS A 416 3.01 -5.91 2.69
C CYS A 416 4.50 -5.56 2.56
N SER A 417 4.82 -4.29 2.28
CA SER A 417 6.21 -3.79 2.22
C SER A 417 6.62 -2.93 3.43
N ILE A 418 5.70 -2.66 4.37
CA ILE A 418 5.96 -1.76 5.50
C ILE A 418 7.20 -2.17 6.31
N PRO A 419 7.43 -3.46 6.64
CA PRO A 419 8.59 -3.86 7.46
C PRO A 419 9.98 -3.57 6.85
N TRP A 420 10.05 -3.11 5.61
CA TRP A 420 11.31 -2.73 4.92
C TRP A 420 11.49 -1.22 4.76
N ARG A 421 10.47 -0.42 5.06
CA ARG A 421 10.54 1.03 4.88
C ARG A 421 10.00 1.82 6.06
N GLY A 422 9.06 1.29 6.83
CA GLY A 422 8.28 2.01 7.81
C GLY A 422 8.39 1.45 9.22
N ALA A 423 8.43 2.33 10.21
CA ALA A 423 8.24 1.98 11.62
C ALA A 423 7.40 3.05 12.33
N GLY A 424 6.70 2.67 13.40
CA GLY A 424 6.07 3.60 14.33
C GLY A 424 6.96 3.88 15.53
N VAL A 425 7.00 5.12 16.01
CA VAL A 425 7.71 5.51 17.24
C VAL A 425 6.74 6.29 18.13
N LEU A 426 6.57 5.81 19.36
CA LEU A 426 5.64 6.37 20.34
C LEU A 426 6.35 7.19 21.42
N GLY A 427 5.59 8.04 22.10
CA GLY A 427 6.02 8.92 23.19
C GLY A 427 6.81 8.24 24.31
N ASN A 428 6.57 6.94 24.53
CA ASN A 428 7.23 6.11 25.54
C ASN A 428 8.49 5.37 25.02
N GLY A 429 8.96 5.70 23.81
CA GLY A 429 10.09 5.05 23.16
C GLY A 429 9.75 3.76 22.41
N ASP A 430 8.51 3.24 22.50
CA ASP A 430 8.15 2.00 21.81
C ASP A 430 8.25 2.16 20.29
N VAL A 431 8.93 1.19 19.67
CA VAL A 431 8.99 1.05 18.21
C VAL A 431 8.00 -0.02 17.77
N LEU A 432 7.08 0.34 16.88
CA LEU A 432 6.11 -0.55 16.27
C LEU A 432 6.50 -0.84 14.82
N ALA A 433 6.11 -2.00 14.28
CA ALA A 433 6.34 -2.28 12.86
C ALA A 433 5.40 -1.51 11.91
N CYS A 434 4.20 -1.16 12.35
CA CYS A 434 3.22 -0.41 11.56
C CYS A 434 2.12 0.19 12.46
N CYS A 435 1.08 0.75 11.84
CA CYS A 435 -0.10 1.30 12.50
C CYS A 435 -1.06 0.25 13.09
N VAL A 436 -0.81 -1.06 12.91
CA VAL A 436 -1.66 -2.11 13.50
C VAL A 436 -1.21 -2.38 14.93
N PRO A 437 -2.09 -2.20 15.95
CA PRO A 437 -1.74 -2.47 17.34
C PRO A 437 -1.32 -3.92 17.59
N GLY A 438 -0.24 -4.09 18.36
CA GLY A 438 0.26 -5.40 18.83
C GLY A 438 1.56 -5.88 18.17
N LEU A 439 2.23 -5.06 17.36
CA LEU A 439 3.52 -5.39 16.73
C LEU A 439 4.67 -4.53 17.27
N LYS A 440 4.96 -4.61 18.58
CA LYS A 440 6.10 -3.93 19.21
C LYS A 440 7.42 -4.62 18.85
N MET A 441 8.32 -3.87 18.24
CA MET A 441 9.62 -4.32 17.74
C MET A 441 10.77 -4.03 18.70
N GLY A 442 10.65 -3.01 19.56
CA GLY A 442 11.67 -2.66 20.55
C GLY A 442 11.30 -1.39 21.32
N ASN A 443 12.25 -0.83 22.06
CA ASN A 443 12.10 0.45 22.74
C ASN A 443 13.42 1.27 22.65
N LEU A 444 13.32 2.55 22.27
CA LEU A 444 14.45 3.45 22.05
C LEU A 444 15.17 3.90 23.33
N HIS A 445 14.62 3.61 24.51
CA HIS A 445 15.32 3.78 25.78
C HIS A 445 16.25 2.60 26.11
N GLU A 446 16.08 1.47 25.44
CA GLU A 446 16.81 0.23 25.68
C GLU A 446 17.80 -0.09 24.54
N ASN A 447 17.42 0.23 23.30
CA ASN A 447 18.19 -0.09 22.11
C ASN A 447 18.22 1.09 21.13
N THR A 448 19.25 1.12 20.28
CA THR A 448 19.28 2.02 19.13
C THR A 448 18.24 1.61 18.09
N MET A 449 17.80 2.56 17.24
CA MET A 449 16.89 2.23 16.14
C MET A 449 17.49 1.19 15.19
N GLU A 450 18.80 1.22 14.95
CA GLU A 450 19.47 0.26 14.06
C GLU A 450 19.43 -1.17 14.61
N GLU A 451 19.69 -1.33 15.92
CA GLU A 451 19.57 -2.63 16.60
C GLU A 451 18.15 -3.16 16.56
N ILE A 452 17.14 -2.29 16.70
CA ILE A 452 15.74 -2.69 16.60
C ILE A 452 15.40 -3.07 15.16
N TRP A 453 15.65 -2.18 14.21
CA TRP A 453 15.27 -2.26 12.80
C TRP A 453 15.91 -3.45 12.05
N ASN A 454 17.14 -3.79 12.42
CA ASN A 454 17.87 -4.92 11.86
C ASN A 454 17.92 -6.13 12.81
N GLY A 455 17.27 -6.03 13.97
CA GLY A 455 17.24 -7.07 14.99
C GLY A 455 16.30 -8.24 14.67
N PRO A 456 16.33 -9.29 15.52
CA PRO A 456 15.63 -10.54 15.27
C PRO A 456 14.11 -10.40 15.04
N ARG A 457 13.44 -9.47 15.74
CA ARG A 457 11.99 -9.27 15.61
C ARG A 457 11.58 -8.74 14.23
N TYR A 458 12.33 -7.78 13.69
CA TYR A 458 12.07 -7.29 12.34
C TYR A 458 12.43 -8.34 11.29
N GLN A 459 13.52 -9.08 11.49
CA GLN A 459 13.88 -10.19 10.60
C GLN A 459 12.75 -11.23 10.57
N GLU A 460 12.28 -11.70 11.71
CA GLU A 460 11.16 -12.65 11.81
C GLU A 460 9.88 -12.12 11.14
N LEU A 461 9.55 -10.85 11.35
CA LEU A 461 8.42 -10.22 10.69
C LEU A 461 8.60 -10.20 9.17
N ARG A 462 9.77 -9.79 8.67
CA ARG A 462 10.10 -9.78 7.23
C ARG A 462 10.01 -11.19 6.61
N TRP A 463 10.37 -12.22 7.38
CA TRP A 463 10.24 -13.62 6.95
C TRP A 463 8.80 -14.10 6.84
N SER A 464 7.94 -13.66 7.76
CA SER A 464 6.61 -14.25 7.95
C SER A 464 5.48 -13.42 7.36
N VAL A 465 5.64 -12.09 7.26
CA VAL A 465 4.54 -11.15 6.95
C VAL A 465 3.85 -11.40 5.62
N ASN A 466 4.54 -11.96 4.62
CA ASN A 466 3.98 -12.31 3.31
C ASN A 466 4.05 -13.81 3.01
N SER A 467 4.32 -14.62 4.04
CA SER A 467 4.22 -16.07 3.93
C SER A 467 2.75 -16.51 3.94
N PRO A 468 2.45 -17.77 3.59
CA PRO A 468 1.11 -18.36 3.75
C PRO A 468 0.59 -18.34 5.20
N ASN A 469 1.48 -18.16 6.19
CA ASN A 469 1.12 -18.10 7.60
C ASN A 469 1.72 -16.84 8.27
N PRO A 470 1.18 -15.64 8.00
CA PRO A 470 1.69 -14.42 8.58
C PRO A 470 1.34 -14.31 10.07
N PRO A 471 2.04 -13.44 10.84
CA PRO A 471 1.73 -13.22 12.25
C PRO A 471 0.26 -12.85 12.48
N PRO A 472 -0.34 -13.17 13.64
CA PRO A 472 -1.76 -12.92 13.90
C PRO A 472 -2.22 -11.48 13.59
N SER A 473 -1.44 -10.47 14.00
CA SER A 473 -1.72 -9.06 13.71
C SER A 473 -1.64 -8.70 12.22
N CYS A 474 -0.87 -9.47 11.43
CA CYS A 474 -0.73 -9.29 9.99
C CYS A 474 -1.80 -10.04 9.19
N ARG A 475 -2.38 -11.11 9.76
CA ARG A 475 -3.51 -11.86 9.21
C ARG A 475 -4.79 -11.04 9.26
N THR A 476 -4.98 -10.29 10.34
CA THR A 476 -6.15 -9.42 10.61
C THR A 476 -5.93 -7.97 10.18
N CYS A 477 -4.94 -7.72 9.30
CA CYS A 477 -4.57 -6.36 8.94
C CYS A 477 -5.66 -5.68 8.09
N PRO A 478 -6.17 -4.49 8.45
CA PRO A 478 -7.19 -3.78 7.67
C PRO A 478 -6.77 -3.42 6.24
N PHE A 479 -5.46 -3.32 5.98
CA PHE A 479 -4.90 -2.59 4.85
C PHE A 479 -4.37 -3.46 3.71
N VAL A 480 -4.04 -4.74 3.97
CA VAL A 480 -3.38 -5.63 2.98
C VAL A 480 -4.17 -6.91 2.73
N ARG A 481 -5.49 -6.85 2.89
CA ARG A 481 -6.37 -7.99 3.16
C ARG A 481 -7.36 -8.30 2.04
N ASP A 482 -8.10 -9.39 2.28
CA ASP A 482 -9.38 -9.69 1.64
C ASP A 482 -10.49 -8.75 2.19
N ILE A 483 -11.21 -8.09 1.26
CA ILE A 483 -12.33 -7.21 1.56
C ILE A 483 -13.59 -7.95 2.00
N ASN A 484 -13.67 -9.25 1.74
CA ASN A 484 -14.79 -10.15 2.05
C ASN A 484 -14.57 -10.98 3.31
N ASP A 485 -13.45 -10.78 4.01
CA ASP A 485 -13.15 -11.45 5.27
C ASP A 485 -13.71 -10.65 6.48
N PRO A 486 -14.57 -11.25 7.33
CA PRO A 486 -15.06 -10.59 8.55
C PRO A 486 -13.94 -10.23 9.53
N ASP A 487 -12.86 -11.00 9.60
CA ASP A 487 -11.79 -10.84 10.60
C ASP A 487 -11.01 -9.55 10.39
N SER A 488 -11.14 -9.06 9.18
CA SER A 488 -10.62 -7.80 8.71
C SER A 488 -11.53 -6.60 8.94
N TYR A 489 -12.65 -6.76 9.64
CA TYR A 489 -13.46 -5.65 10.18
C TYR A 489 -13.73 -5.86 11.67
N LEU A 490 -13.80 -7.12 12.11
CA LEU A 490 -14.08 -7.58 13.47
C LEU A 490 -12.80 -8.10 14.15
N ILE A 491 -11.77 -7.25 14.19
CA ILE A 491 -10.41 -7.63 14.58
C ILE A 491 -10.35 -8.20 16.00
N HIS A 492 -11.13 -7.68 16.94
CA HIS A 492 -11.12 -8.18 18.32
C HIS A 492 -11.50 -9.66 18.41
N GLY A 493 -12.55 -10.07 17.68
CA GLY A 493 -13.00 -11.46 17.63
C GLY A 493 -11.98 -12.36 16.93
N ALA A 494 -11.36 -11.86 15.86
CA ALA A 494 -10.30 -12.57 15.16
C ALA A 494 -9.07 -12.78 16.05
N LYS A 495 -8.62 -11.75 16.77
CA LYS A 495 -7.52 -11.86 17.73
C LYS A 495 -7.83 -12.85 18.85
N ALA A 496 -9.05 -12.86 19.38
CA ALA A 496 -9.47 -13.81 20.40
C ALA A 496 -9.38 -15.27 19.91
N ARG A 497 -9.82 -15.55 18.67
CA ARG A 497 -9.73 -16.89 18.06
C ARG A 497 -8.29 -17.32 17.76
N LEU A 498 -7.42 -16.39 17.39
CA LEU A 498 -6.00 -16.68 17.10
C LEU A 498 -5.17 -16.90 18.36
N ALA A 499 -5.67 -16.47 19.52
CA ALA A 499 -5.02 -16.65 20.82
C ALA A 499 -5.47 -17.93 21.57
N ALA A 500 -6.63 -18.48 21.20
CA ALA A 500 -7.16 -19.76 21.68
C ALA A 500 -6.54 -20.92 20.87
#